data_AF-A0A8J8BM01-F1
#
_entry.id   AF-A0A8J8BM01-F1
#
_cell.length_a   1.000
_cell.length_b   1.000
_cell.length_c   1.000
_cell.angle_alpha   90.00
_cell.angle_beta   90.00
_cell.angle_gamma   90.00
#
_symmetry.space_group_name_H-M   'P 1'
#
loop_
_entity.id
_entity.type
_entity.pdbx_description
1 polymer ?
#
loop_
_entity_poly.entity_id
_entity_poly.type
_entity_poly.pdbx_seq_one_letter_code
_entity_poly.pdbx_strand_id
1 'polypeptide(L)'
;MVVAEPHSYFVLDETLALIDFVMKGGSLLLIGNHHNTSRYYSYGCNEILNVISSPFGMRFNDDGVVFYGENVIQKFGDHPVCADVELLHYWRGCSITLLRQKRKYVAEGVAFGSRHDVSEVYRREPIVAALYEKNGKVFCLGDSSAWSDPDTEVEDDNFAFAQNVMEWVLKNNLKPE
;
A
#
# COMPACT_ATOMS: atom_id res chain seq x y z
N MET A 1 10.55 -0.40 8.88
CA MET A 1 10.48 -1.87 8.70
C MET A 1 9.63 -2.14 7.47
N VAL A 2 10.02 -3.11 6.65
CA VAL A 2 9.28 -3.51 5.45
C VAL A 2 8.73 -4.91 5.68
N VAL A 3 7.43 -5.08 5.42
CA VAL A 3 6.75 -6.39 5.41
C VAL A 3 6.09 -6.53 4.06
N ALA A 4 6.73 -7.29 3.18
CA ALA A 4 6.27 -7.52 1.82
C ALA A 4 5.79 -8.97 1.69
N GLU A 5 4.55 -9.15 1.23
CA GLU A 5 3.95 -10.44 0.92
C GLU A 5 4.22 -11.53 1.97
N PRO A 6 3.83 -11.34 3.25
CA PRO A 6 4.07 -12.35 4.26
C PRO A 6 3.28 -13.63 3.93
N HIS A 7 3.94 -14.78 3.99
CA HIS A 7 3.34 -16.09 3.74
C HIS A 7 3.14 -16.91 5.03
N SER A 8 3.36 -16.31 6.18
CA SER A 8 3.17 -16.92 7.49
C SER A 8 2.72 -15.87 8.48
N TYR A 9 1.82 -16.27 9.39
CA TYR A 9 1.37 -15.40 10.47
C TYR A 9 2.54 -15.08 11.40
N PHE A 10 2.63 -13.81 11.78
CA PHE A 10 3.45 -13.37 12.89
C PHE A 10 2.83 -13.88 14.19
N VAL A 11 3.67 -14.27 15.15
CA VAL A 11 3.15 -14.58 16.49
C VAL A 11 2.67 -13.30 17.17
N LEU A 12 1.91 -13.44 18.26
CA LEU A 12 1.33 -12.29 18.97
C LEU A 12 2.40 -11.27 19.37
N ASP A 13 3.53 -11.71 19.92
CA ASP A 13 4.60 -10.81 20.37
C ASP A 13 5.24 -10.04 19.21
N GLU A 14 5.44 -10.67 18.06
CA GLU A 14 5.95 -10.01 16.85
C GLU A 14 4.94 -8.98 16.34
N THR A 15 3.66 -9.34 16.32
CA THR A 15 2.57 -8.43 15.90
C THR A 15 2.51 -7.21 16.81
N LEU A 16 2.55 -7.42 18.13
CA LEU A 16 2.55 -6.34 19.12
C LEU A 16 3.82 -5.48 19.01
N ALA A 17 4.98 -6.07 18.74
CA ALA A 17 6.22 -5.35 18.54
C ALA A 17 6.17 -4.45 17.29
N LEU A 18 5.59 -4.91 16.18
CA LEU A 18 5.39 -4.10 14.98
C LEU A 18 4.44 -2.92 15.26
N ILE A 19 3.37 -3.14 16.00
CA ILE A 19 2.44 -2.07 16.38
C ILE A 19 3.13 -1.06 17.30
N ASP A 20 3.80 -1.53 18.36
CA ASP A 20 4.54 -0.69 19.31
C ASP A 20 5.66 0.10 18.63
N PHE A 21 6.34 -0.48 17.64
CA PHE A 21 7.32 0.20 16.82
C PHE A 21 6.74 1.44 16.14
N VAL A 22 5.56 1.35 15.52
CA VAL A 22 4.86 2.52 14.95
C VAL A 22 4.47 3.51 16.04
N MET A 23 3.89 3.04 17.14
CA MET A 23 3.44 3.90 18.23
C MET A 23 4.59 4.70 18.88
N LYS A 24 5.82 4.21 18.78
CA LYS A 24 7.06 4.88 19.23
C LYS A 24 7.72 5.77 18.17
N GLY A 25 7.08 5.96 17.01
CA GLY A 25 7.57 6.83 15.94
C GLY A 25 8.26 6.09 14.79
N GLY A 26 8.23 4.75 14.79
CA GLY A 26 8.72 3.96 13.67
C GLY A 26 7.81 3.99 12.45
N SER A 27 8.34 3.58 11.31
CA SER A 27 7.62 3.54 10.03
C SER A 27 7.47 2.10 9.52
N LEU A 28 6.23 1.67 9.26
CA LEU A 28 5.94 0.41 8.58
C LEU A 28 5.62 0.65 7.10
N LEU A 29 6.26 -0.14 6.25
CA LEU A 29 5.95 -0.28 4.84
C LEU A 29 5.36 -1.68 4.62
N LEU A 30 4.08 -1.74 4.29
CA LEU A 30 3.31 -2.97 4.13
C LEU A 30 2.97 -3.15 2.65
N ILE A 31 3.37 -4.26 2.06
CA ILE A 31 3.17 -4.53 0.63
C ILE A 31 2.38 -5.82 0.49
N GLY A 32 1.15 -5.69 0.00
CA GLY A 32 0.26 -6.79 -0.32
C GLY A 32 0.42 -7.28 -1.76
N ASN A 33 -0.48 -8.16 -2.16
CA ASN A 33 -0.56 -8.65 -3.53
C ASN A 33 -2.01 -8.95 -3.91
N HIS A 34 -2.27 -9.36 -5.15
CA HIS A 34 -3.59 -9.79 -5.60
C HIS A 34 -4.09 -11.03 -4.86
N HIS A 35 -5.43 -11.17 -4.83
CA HIS A 35 -6.11 -12.37 -4.35
C HIS A 35 -5.65 -13.62 -5.11
N ASN A 36 -5.32 -14.64 -4.34
CA ASN A 36 -4.65 -15.83 -4.82
C ASN A 36 -5.64 -16.86 -5.38
N THR A 37 -5.60 -17.05 -6.70
CA THR A 37 -5.93 -18.36 -7.30
C THR A 37 -4.88 -19.38 -6.88
N SER A 38 -5.22 -20.66 -6.75
CA SER A 38 -4.33 -21.76 -6.29
C SER A 38 -3.00 -21.97 -7.04
N ARG A 39 -2.70 -21.12 -8.04
CA ARG A 39 -1.55 -21.19 -8.93
C ARG A 39 -0.38 -20.27 -8.53
N TYR A 40 -0.61 -19.26 -7.69
CA TYR A 40 0.44 -18.31 -7.26
C TYR A 40 0.68 -18.42 -5.75
N TYR A 41 1.83 -17.96 -5.27
CA TYR A 41 2.30 -18.23 -3.92
C TYR A 41 1.71 -17.27 -2.86
N SER A 42 0.81 -16.34 -3.21
CA SER A 42 0.33 -15.23 -2.34
C SER A 42 -0.77 -15.58 -1.32
N TYR A 43 -0.91 -16.86 -0.93
CA TYR A 43 -2.03 -17.31 -0.07
C TYR A 43 -2.05 -16.56 1.27
N GLY A 44 -3.13 -15.82 1.51
CA GLY A 44 -3.40 -15.19 2.80
C GLY A 44 -2.50 -14.00 3.14
N CYS A 45 -1.62 -13.53 2.24
CA CYS A 45 -0.72 -12.41 2.57
C CYS A 45 -1.50 -11.15 2.98
N ASN A 46 -2.58 -10.82 2.26
CA ASN A 46 -3.46 -9.69 2.61
C ASN A 46 -4.14 -9.90 3.97
N GLU A 47 -4.57 -11.13 4.28
CA GLU A 47 -5.15 -11.49 5.58
C GLU A 47 -4.13 -11.33 6.72
N ILE A 48 -2.91 -11.81 6.52
CA ILE A 48 -1.80 -11.67 7.48
C ILE A 48 -1.47 -10.19 7.69
N LEU A 49 -1.36 -9.41 6.62
CA LEU A 49 -1.12 -7.96 6.70
C LEU A 49 -2.25 -7.25 7.45
N ASN A 50 -3.50 -7.70 7.31
CA ASN A 50 -4.65 -7.12 8.00
C ASN A 50 -4.60 -7.26 9.52
N VAL A 51 -3.87 -8.27 10.05
CA VAL A 51 -3.61 -8.38 11.50
C VAL A 51 -2.81 -7.18 12.00
N ILE A 52 -1.88 -6.66 11.18
CA ILE A 52 -1.01 -5.52 11.52
C ILE A 52 -1.64 -4.18 11.12
N SER A 53 -2.31 -4.12 9.97
CA SER A 53 -2.77 -2.85 9.37
C SER A 53 -4.14 -2.38 9.89
N SER A 54 -5.03 -3.30 10.30
CA SER A 54 -6.37 -2.96 10.80
C SER A 54 -6.37 -2.05 12.03
N PRO A 55 -5.48 -2.23 13.03
CA PRO A 55 -5.34 -1.28 14.15
C PRO A 55 -5.09 0.17 13.70
N PHE A 56 -4.41 0.36 12.58
CA PHE A 56 -4.13 1.68 11.98
C PHE A 56 -5.22 2.17 11.03
N GLY A 57 -6.34 1.44 10.91
CA GLY A 57 -7.46 1.84 10.07
C GLY A 57 -7.32 1.46 8.61
N MET A 58 -6.46 0.49 8.28
CA MET A 58 -6.19 0.04 6.92
C MET A 58 -6.59 -1.41 6.74
N ARG A 59 -7.06 -1.78 5.55
CA ARG A 59 -7.33 -3.18 5.21
C ARG A 59 -7.00 -3.46 3.75
N PHE A 60 -6.14 -4.43 3.49
CA PHE A 60 -5.93 -5.04 2.19
C PHE A 60 -7.13 -5.93 1.85
N ASN A 61 -7.74 -5.72 0.69
CA ASN A 61 -8.91 -6.51 0.27
C ASN A 61 -8.48 -7.81 -0.38
N ASP A 62 -9.41 -8.76 -0.38
CA ASP A 62 -9.25 -10.03 -1.05
C ASP A 62 -9.84 -9.93 -2.47
N ASP A 63 -9.19 -9.14 -3.31
CA ASP A 63 -9.57 -8.92 -4.70
C ASP A 63 -8.35 -8.86 -5.64
N GLY A 64 -8.63 -8.80 -6.95
CA GLY A 64 -7.63 -8.60 -7.99
C GLY A 64 -7.87 -7.30 -8.72
N VAL A 65 -6.98 -6.33 -8.52
CA VAL A 65 -6.93 -5.10 -9.29
C VAL A 65 -5.87 -5.31 -10.37
N VAL A 66 -6.34 -5.59 -11.58
CA VAL A 66 -5.50 -5.69 -12.78
C VAL A 66 -5.74 -4.45 -13.63
N PHE A 67 -4.69 -3.96 -14.23
CA PHE A 67 -4.80 -2.97 -15.26
C PHE A 67 -4.16 -3.43 -16.56
N TYR A 68 -4.80 -3.11 -17.68
CA TYR A 68 -4.42 -3.59 -19.01
C TYR A 68 -3.81 -2.49 -19.90
N GLY A 69 -3.47 -1.32 -19.35
CA GLY A 69 -2.92 -0.17 -20.08
C GLY A 69 -2.02 0.72 -19.22
N GLU A 70 -1.71 1.94 -19.67
CA GLU A 70 -0.90 2.91 -18.92
C GLU A 70 -1.57 3.27 -17.58
N ASN A 71 -0.92 2.87 -16.49
CA ASN A 71 -1.48 2.92 -15.15
C ASN A 71 -1.17 4.24 -14.49
N VAL A 72 -2.03 5.21 -14.71
CA VAL A 72 -1.93 6.48 -13.99
C VAL A 72 -2.61 6.29 -12.63
N ILE A 73 -1.84 6.26 -11.54
CA ILE A 73 -2.39 6.52 -10.21
C ILE A 73 -2.91 7.95 -10.23
N GLN A 74 -4.21 8.12 -10.44
CA GLN A 74 -4.82 9.43 -10.51
C GLN A 74 -5.12 9.95 -9.10
N LYS A 75 -4.60 11.14 -8.81
CA LYS A 75 -4.83 11.94 -7.59
C LYS A 75 -4.21 11.34 -6.34
N PHE A 76 -2.97 11.75 -6.09
CA PHE A 76 -2.32 11.77 -4.78
C PHE A 76 -1.84 13.20 -4.47
N GLY A 77 -2.68 14.17 -4.82
CA GLY A 77 -2.36 15.43 -5.54
C GLY A 77 -1.30 16.38 -4.99
N ASP A 78 -0.76 16.16 -3.79
CA ASP A 78 0.34 16.96 -3.20
C ASP A 78 1.23 16.16 -2.21
N HIS A 79 1.00 14.85 -1.99
CA HIS A 79 1.77 14.10 -0.99
C HIS A 79 3.17 13.78 -1.53
N PRO A 80 4.24 13.91 -0.73
CA PRO A 80 5.63 13.81 -1.21
C PRO A 80 5.98 12.47 -1.84
N VAL A 81 5.28 11.39 -1.50
CA VAL A 81 5.49 10.07 -2.13
C VAL A 81 5.18 10.06 -3.63
N CYS A 82 4.37 11.00 -4.11
CA CYS A 82 4.01 11.15 -5.52
C CYS A 82 4.64 12.37 -6.19
N ALA A 83 5.68 12.97 -5.58
CA ALA A 83 6.42 14.05 -6.21
C ALA A 83 7.08 13.55 -7.51
N ASP A 84 6.86 14.27 -8.62
CA ASP A 84 7.42 13.92 -9.92
C ASP A 84 7.06 12.50 -10.40
N VAL A 85 5.88 12.00 -10.00
CA VAL A 85 5.34 10.71 -10.43
C VAL A 85 4.11 10.97 -11.30
N GLU A 86 4.24 10.74 -12.60
CA GLU A 86 3.19 10.90 -13.60
C GLU A 86 2.56 9.56 -13.98
N LEU A 87 3.36 8.49 -14.03
CA LEU A 87 2.95 7.16 -14.47
C LEU A 87 3.43 6.09 -13.50
N LEU A 88 2.51 5.23 -13.03
CA LEU A 88 2.82 4.16 -12.09
C LEU A 88 2.28 2.83 -12.56
N HIS A 89 3.16 1.98 -13.09
CA HIS A 89 2.76 0.66 -13.52
C HIS A 89 2.35 -0.21 -12.33
N TYR A 90 1.07 -0.60 -12.30
CA TYR A 90 0.48 -1.47 -11.30
C TYR A 90 -0.12 -2.67 -12.03
N TRP A 91 0.55 -3.82 -11.98
CA TRP A 91 0.18 -4.96 -12.84
C TRP A 91 -1.00 -5.72 -12.28
N ARG A 92 -0.88 -6.17 -11.03
CA ARG A 92 -1.84 -7.10 -10.43
C ARG A 92 -1.69 -7.17 -8.92
N GLY A 93 -2.40 -6.28 -8.24
CA GLY A 93 -2.47 -6.25 -6.78
C GLY A 93 -3.88 -6.37 -6.23
N CYS A 94 -4.07 -5.83 -5.03
CA CYS A 94 -5.36 -5.72 -4.35
C CYS A 94 -5.72 -4.27 -4.05
N SER A 95 -7.02 -4.02 -3.88
CA SER A 95 -7.49 -2.74 -3.38
C SER A 95 -7.32 -2.63 -1.86
N ILE A 96 -7.32 -1.40 -1.37
CA ILE A 96 -7.16 -1.03 0.03
C ILE A 96 -8.44 -0.35 0.51
N THR A 97 -9.00 -0.83 1.62
CA THR A 97 -10.11 -0.19 2.31
C THR A 97 -9.57 0.66 3.46
N LEU A 98 -9.98 1.93 3.51
CA LEU A 98 -9.85 2.73 4.73
C LEU A 98 -10.96 2.37 5.71
N LEU A 99 -10.59 1.72 6.81
CA LEU A 99 -11.51 1.47 7.91
C LEU A 99 -11.79 2.80 8.60
N ARG A 100 -13.02 3.30 8.46
CA ARG A 100 -13.50 4.58 8.97
C ARG A 100 -13.15 4.79 10.44
N GLN A 101 -12.02 5.43 10.72
CA GLN A 101 -11.58 5.79 12.07
C GLN A 101 -12.33 7.04 12.54
N LYS A 102 -12.77 7.05 13.81
CA LYS A 102 -13.54 8.14 14.42
C LYS A 102 -12.79 9.49 14.31
N ARG A 103 -13.19 10.35 13.36
CA ARG A 103 -13.01 11.82 13.28
C ARG A 103 -11.62 12.46 13.54
N LYS A 104 -10.57 11.74 13.92
CA LYS A 104 -9.25 12.32 14.29
C LYS A 104 -8.05 11.73 13.54
N TYR A 105 -8.27 10.65 12.78
CA TYR A 105 -7.26 9.98 11.95
C TYR A 105 -7.68 10.15 10.50
N VAL A 106 -7.32 11.30 9.94
CA VAL A 106 -7.52 11.57 8.51
C VAL A 106 -6.31 10.98 7.82
N ALA A 107 -6.49 9.94 7.01
CA ALA A 107 -5.48 9.54 6.03
C ALA A 107 -5.14 10.80 5.21
N GLU A 108 -3.89 11.25 5.24
CA GLU A 108 -3.49 12.47 4.55
C GLU A 108 -3.48 12.30 3.02
N GLY A 109 -3.53 11.06 2.55
CA GLY A 109 -3.68 10.75 1.13
C GLY A 109 -4.18 9.33 0.91
N VAL A 110 -5.00 9.16 -0.12
CA VAL A 110 -5.51 7.88 -0.62
C VAL A 110 -5.33 7.91 -2.12
N ALA A 111 -4.59 6.95 -2.67
CA ALA A 111 -4.36 6.87 -4.11
C ALA A 111 -5.34 5.88 -4.67
N PHE A 112 -6.14 6.34 -5.61
CA PHE A 112 -7.16 5.55 -6.25
C PHE A 112 -6.58 4.91 -7.52
N GLY A 113 -6.56 3.60 -7.55
CA GLY A 113 -6.40 2.79 -8.76
C GLY A 113 -7.75 2.52 -9.41
N SER A 114 -7.77 2.07 -10.66
CA SER A 114 -8.99 1.63 -11.35
C SER A 114 -9.08 0.12 -11.33
N ARG A 115 -10.17 -0.44 -10.81
CA ARG A 115 -10.47 -1.86 -10.87
C ARG A 115 -11.05 -2.21 -12.24
N HIS A 116 -10.42 -3.12 -12.97
CA HIS A 116 -11.01 -3.82 -14.09
C HIS A 116 -11.39 -5.24 -13.65
N ASP A 117 -12.65 -5.44 -13.28
CA ASP A 117 -13.22 -6.79 -13.33
C ASP A 117 -13.91 -7.00 -14.68
N VAL A 118 -14.25 -8.25 -14.99
CA VAL A 118 -14.94 -8.65 -16.24
C VAL A 118 -16.33 -8.03 -16.42
N SER A 119 -16.78 -7.17 -15.49
CA SER A 119 -17.90 -6.26 -15.70
C SER A 119 -17.34 -4.86 -15.96
N GLU A 120 -17.70 -4.25 -17.09
CA GLU A 120 -17.17 -2.98 -17.61
C GLU A 120 -17.47 -1.73 -16.75
N VAL A 121 -17.63 -1.87 -15.44
CA VAL A 121 -17.83 -0.76 -14.51
C VAL A 121 -16.49 -0.36 -13.91
N TYR A 122 -15.87 0.68 -14.50
CA TYR A 122 -14.69 1.35 -13.94
C TYR A 122 -14.98 1.83 -12.51
N ARG A 123 -14.57 1.07 -11.50
CA ARG A 123 -14.57 1.53 -10.10
C ARG A 123 -13.16 1.93 -9.71
N ARG A 124 -13.01 3.18 -9.31
CA ARG A 124 -11.77 3.67 -8.71
C ARG A 124 -11.71 3.17 -7.26
N GLU A 125 -10.77 2.28 -6.98
CA GLU A 125 -10.55 1.68 -5.66
C GLU A 125 -9.18 2.14 -5.14
N PRO A 126 -9.01 2.44 -3.84
CA PRO A 126 -7.69 2.75 -3.33
C PRO A 126 -6.72 1.58 -3.54
N ILE A 127 -5.48 1.85 -3.93
CA ILE A 127 -4.43 0.82 -4.08
C ILE A 127 -3.15 1.16 -3.30
N VAL A 128 -3.05 2.42 -2.87
CA VAL A 128 -1.99 2.94 -2.01
C VAL A 128 -2.62 3.80 -0.92
N ALA A 129 -2.06 3.71 0.28
CA ALA A 129 -2.41 4.59 1.38
C ALA A 129 -1.19 4.95 2.22
N ALA A 130 -1.12 6.22 2.61
CA ALA A 130 -0.12 6.74 3.54
C ALA A 130 -0.85 7.41 4.71
N LEU A 131 -0.42 7.09 5.93
CA LEU A 131 -0.99 7.67 7.15
C LEU A 131 0.06 7.89 8.22
N TYR A 132 -0.24 8.84 9.10
CA TYR A 132 0.48 9.06 10.35
C TYR A 132 -0.33 8.49 11.52
N GLU A 133 0.33 7.72 12.38
CA GLU A 133 -0.17 7.32 13.69
C GLU A 133 0.68 8.01 14.75
N LYS A 134 0.20 9.14 15.27
CA LYS A 134 1.01 10.08 16.07
C LYS A 134 2.28 10.50 15.31
N ASN A 135 3.45 10.03 15.76
CA ASN A 135 4.75 10.29 15.14
C ASN A 135 5.20 9.14 14.23
N GLY A 136 4.50 8.00 14.26
CA GLY A 136 4.78 6.86 13.40
C GLY A 136 4.09 6.99 12.05
N LYS A 137 4.55 6.18 11.10
CA LYS A 137 4.05 6.17 9.72
C LYS A 137 3.67 4.77 9.30
N VAL A 138 2.59 4.65 8.55
CA VAL A 138 2.21 3.41 7.88
C VAL A 138 1.96 3.70 6.42
N PHE A 139 2.68 2.99 5.55
CA PHE A 139 2.47 2.98 4.12
C PHE A 139 1.95 1.61 3.71
N CYS A 140 0.89 1.58 2.90
CA CYS A 140 0.33 0.36 2.34
C CYS A 140 0.33 0.46 0.81
N LEU A 141 0.82 -0.59 0.15
CA LEU A 141 0.81 -0.75 -1.30
C LEU A 141 0.22 -2.12 -1.64
N GLY A 142 -0.82 -2.16 -2.48
CA GLY A 142 -1.54 -3.40 -2.77
C GLY A 142 -0.84 -4.36 -3.75
N ASP A 143 0.29 -3.97 -4.33
CA ASP A 143 1.01 -4.74 -5.35
C ASP A 143 2.53 -4.61 -5.17
N SER A 144 3.20 -5.74 -5.00
CA SER A 144 4.65 -5.80 -4.96
C SER A 144 5.31 -5.66 -6.33
N SER A 145 4.60 -6.02 -7.41
CA SER A 145 5.15 -5.97 -8.76
C SER A 145 5.44 -4.54 -9.22
N ALA A 146 4.75 -3.56 -8.62
CA ALA A 146 5.09 -2.15 -8.76
C ALA A 146 6.58 -1.86 -8.51
N TRP A 147 7.26 -2.63 -7.66
CA TRP A 147 8.68 -2.45 -7.36
C TRP A 147 9.53 -3.69 -7.69
N SER A 148 9.04 -4.57 -8.55
CA SER A 148 9.82 -5.66 -9.11
C SER A 148 10.43 -5.26 -10.45
N ASP A 149 11.57 -5.86 -10.79
CA ASP A 149 12.13 -5.73 -12.13
C ASP A 149 11.15 -6.33 -13.14
N PRO A 150 10.65 -5.55 -14.12
CA PRO A 150 9.74 -6.08 -15.11
C PRO A 150 10.51 -6.95 -16.12
N ASP A 151 9.88 -8.00 -16.62
CA ASP A 151 10.44 -8.85 -17.68
C ASP A 151 10.64 -8.09 -19.01
N THR A 152 9.98 -6.93 -19.14
CA THR A 152 10.06 -6.03 -20.29
C THR A 152 10.24 -4.60 -19.82
N GLU A 153 11.12 -3.86 -20.48
CA GLU A 153 11.30 -2.43 -20.22
C GLU A 153 9.97 -1.70 -20.47
N VAL A 154 9.51 -0.97 -19.46
CA VAL A 154 8.33 -0.12 -19.49
C VAL A 154 8.76 1.28 -19.10
N GLU A 155 8.21 2.29 -19.78
CA GLU A 155 8.37 3.68 -19.36
C GLU A 155 7.38 3.92 -18.21
N ASP A 156 7.89 4.16 -17.01
CA ASP A 156 7.13 4.47 -15.79
C ASP A 156 7.99 5.22 -14.77
N ASP A 157 7.35 5.68 -13.69
CA ASP A 157 7.99 6.34 -12.55
C ASP A 157 8.01 5.45 -11.30
N ASN A 158 7.93 4.12 -11.46
CA ASN A 158 7.84 3.19 -10.33
C ASN A 158 9.04 3.30 -9.39
N PHE A 159 10.23 3.50 -9.96
CA PHE A 159 11.44 3.71 -9.19
C PHE A 159 11.40 5.03 -8.42
N ALA A 160 11.02 6.14 -9.08
CA ALA A 160 10.90 7.44 -8.42
C ALA A 160 9.87 7.40 -7.28
N PHE A 161 8.73 6.75 -7.51
CA PHE A 161 7.74 6.50 -6.47
C PHE A 161 8.30 5.69 -5.29
N ALA A 162 9.03 4.59 -5.56
CA ALA A 162 9.69 3.81 -4.52
C ALA A 162 10.67 4.67 -3.70
N GLN A 163 11.48 5.49 -4.37
CA GLN A 163 12.41 6.42 -3.73
C GLN A 163 11.68 7.42 -2.83
N ASN A 164 10.62 8.04 -3.34
CA ASN A 164 9.83 9.01 -2.58
C ASN A 164 9.16 8.38 -1.35
N VAL A 165 8.65 7.15 -1.48
CA VAL A 165 8.12 6.37 -0.34
C VAL A 165 9.22 6.10 0.68
N MET A 166 10.39 5.63 0.24
CA MET A 166 11.52 5.35 1.13
C MET A 166 12.00 6.61 1.85
N GLU A 167 12.13 7.73 1.15
CA GLU A 167 12.45 9.02 1.77
C GLU A 167 11.40 9.43 2.81
N TRP A 168 10.12 9.29 2.48
CA TRP A 168 9.04 9.66 3.38
C TRP A 168 9.03 8.80 4.65
N VAL A 169 9.19 7.47 4.53
CA VAL A 169 9.21 6.58 5.71
C VAL A 169 10.49 6.73 6.54
N LEU A 170 11.62 7.12 5.95
CA LEU A 170 12.91 7.30 6.66
C LEU A 170 13.09 8.70 7.26
N LYS A 171 12.43 9.73 6.73
CA LYS A 171 12.50 11.09 7.30
C LYS A 171 11.89 11.12 8.71
N ASN A 172 12.69 11.54 9.70
CA ASN A 172 12.27 11.76 11.09
C ASN A 172 11.48 13.07 11.26
N ASN A 173 10.50 13.33 10.38
CA ASN A 173 9.67 14.52 10.48
C ASN A 173 8.38 14.17 11.20
N LEU A 174 8.05 14.98 12.21
CA LEU A 174 6.72 15.04 12.80
C LEU A 174 5.70 15.37 11.71
N LYS A 175 4.46 14.93 11.91
CA LYS A 175 3.31 15.28 11.06
C LYS A 175 3.33 16.81 10.80
N PRO A 176 3.27 17.29 9.55
CA PRO A 176 3.09 18.72 9.28
C PRO A 176 1.81 19.23 9.97
N GLU A 177 1.91 20.35 10.68
CA GLU A 177 0.76 20.97 11.38
C GLU A 177 -0.31 21.50 10.43
#